data_AF-A0A2V8MJ43-F1
#
_entry.id   AF-A0A2V8MJ43-F1
#
_cell.length_a   1.000
_cell.length_b   1.000
_cell.length_c   1.000
_cell.angle_alpha   90.00
_cell.angle_beta   90.00
_cell.angle_gamma   90.00
#
_symmetry.space_group_name_H-M   'P 1'
#
loop_
_entity.id
_entity.type
_entity.pdbx_description
1 polymer ?
#
loop_
_entity_poly.entity_id
_entity_poly.type
_entity_poly.pdbx_seq_one_letter_code
_entity_poly.pdbx_strand_id
1 'polypeptide(L)'
;MGRHRLQFPEELRTAIEKRYLNQRRKWLVDQGHWPLVFSLGCPTESEAEQDADAVRGWIAEWQAWTGVGEIVWSERRWHRLGIQRLPEQLLLRTAQEVAACLGETTRWRKACSHYLQLISR
;
A
#
# COMPACT_ATOMS: atom_id res chain seq x y z
N MET A 1 -0.04 -25.14 -1.94
CA MET A 1 -0.08 -23.85 -2.64
C MET A 1 -0.68 -22.83 -1.69
N GLY A 2 0.05 -21.77 -1.35
CA GLY A 2 -0.40 -20.77 -0.38
C GLY A 2 -1.46 -19.89 -0.99
N ARG A 3 -2.63 -19.77 -0.35
CA ARG A 3 -3.66 -18.82 -0.79
C ARG A 3 -3.08 -17.41 -0.74
N HIS A 4 -2.99 -16.73 -1.87
CA HIS A 4 -2.54 -15.34 -1.89
C HIS A 4 -3.72 -14.46 -1.46
N ARG A 5 -3.68 -13.97 -0.21
CA ARG A 5 -4.74 -13.12 0.33
C ARG A 5 -4.82 -11.82 -0.49
N LEU A 6 -5.98 -11.58 -1.10
CA LEU A 6 -6.32 -10.29 -1.71
C LEU A 6 -6.43 -9.26 -0.59
N GLN A 7 -5.59 -8.22 -0.64
CA GLN A 7 -5.66 -7.08 0.27
C GLN A 7 -6.60 -6.05 -0.32
N PHE A 8 -7.65 -5.73 0.41
CA PHE A 8 -8.54 -4.62 0.06
C PHE A 8 -7.99 -3.29 0.62
N PRO A 9 -8.43 -2.14 0.07
CA PRO A 9 -7.99 -0.83 0.55
C PRO A 9 -8.05 -0.64 2.06
N GLU A 10 -9.12 -1.10 2.73
CA GLU A 10 -9.28 -0.97 4.19
C GLU A 10 -8.26 -1.81 4.98
N GLU A 11 -8.02 -3.04 4.55
CA GLU A 11 -7.02 -3.93 5.17
C GLU A 11 -5.62 -3.33 5.02
N LEU A 12 -5.34 -2.78 3.84
CA LEU A 12 -4.08 -2.13 3.58
C LEU A 12 -3.89 -0.88 4.45
N ARG A 13 -4.93 -0.04 4.59
CA ARG A 13 -4.89 1.14 5.47
C ARG A 13 -4.54 0.74 6.91
N THR A 14 -5.10 -0.36 7.41
CA THR A 14 -4.78 -0.91 8.73
C THR A 14 -3.31 -1.37 8.81
N ALA A 15 -2.78 -2.01 7.76
CA ALA A 15 -1.38 -2.40 7.70
C ALA A 15 -0.42 -1.20 7.66
N ILE A 16 -0.78 -0.17 6.88
CA ILE A 16 -0.04 1.11 6.80
C ILE A 16 -0.04 1.80 8.15
N GLU A 17 -1.16 1.85 8.86
CA GLU A 17 -1.27 2.45 10.19
C GLU A 17 -0.35 1.75 11.20
N LYS A 18 -0.38 0.42 11.25
CA LYS A 18 0.51 -0.37 12.11
C LYS A 18 1.99 -0.08 11.79
N ARG A 19 2.34 -0.02 10.50
CA ARG A 19 3.71 0.31 10.05
C ARG A 19 4.10 1.73 10.50
N TYR A 20 3.22 2.71 10.32
CA TYR A 20 3.42 4.10 10.70
C TYR A 20 3.66 4.22 12.22
N LEU A 21 2.79 3.65 13.05
CA LEU A 21 2.93 3.74 14.51
C LEU A 21 4.24 3.14 15.01
N ASN A 22 4.68 2.03 14.42
CA ASN A 22 5.89 1.31 14.80
C ASN A 22 7.18 2.01 14.32
N GLN A 23 7.14 2.72 13.19
CA GLN A 23 8.36 3.23 12.55
C GLN A 23 8.45 4.76 12.47
N ARG A 24 7.38 5.50 12.76
CA ARG A 24 7.37 6.99 12.68
C ARG A 24 8.53 7.65 13.41
N ARG A 25 8.95 7.11 14.57
CA ARG A 25 10.10 7.66 15.32
C ARG A 25 11.42 7.48 14.57
N LYS A 26 11.62 6.33 13.92
CA LYS A 26 12.79 6.04 13.10
C LYS A 26 12.81 6.90 11.83
N TRP A 27 11.64 7.16 11.25
CA TRP A 27 11.53 8.01 10.06
C TRP A 27 11.80 9.49 10.35
N LEU A 28 11.63 9.96 11.59
CA LEU A 28 12.02 11.33 11.98
C LEU A 28 13.53 11.53 11.92
N VAL A 29 14.31 10.49 12.20
CA VAL A 29 15.78 10.50 12.17
C VAL A 29 16.34 9.97 10.83
N ASP A 30 15.52 9.99 9.77
CA ASP A 30 15.85 9.53 8.42
C ASP A 30 16.28 8.04 8.30
N GLN A 31 15.91 7.20 9.28
CA GLN A 31 16.18 5.75 9.24
C GLN A 31 15.03 4.96 8.57
N GLY A 32 14.39 5.54 7.56
CA GLY A 32 13.34 4.89 6.77
C GLY A 32 13.92 4.27 5.50
N HIS A 33 13.47 3.06 5.16
CA HIS A 33 13.75 2.48 3.84
C HIS A 33 12.57 2.77 2.92
N TRP A 34 12.85 3.45 1.81
CA TRP A 34 11.86 3.90 0.83
C TRP A 34 12.19 3.34 -0.56
N PRO A 35 11.17 3.07 -1.41
CA PRO A 35 9.75 3.15 -1.10
C PRO A 35 9.30 2.03 -0.16
N LEU A 36 8.28 2.29 0.66
CA LEU A 36 7.54 1.23 1.32
C LEU A 36 6.65 0.54 0.30
N VAL A 37 6.83 -0.77 0.18
CA VAL A 37 6.09 -1.62 -0.74
C VAL A 37 5.12 -2.46 0.06
N PHE A 38 3.85 -2.41 -0.33
CA PHE A 38 2.82 -3.28 0.22
C PHE A 38 2.23 -4.14 -0.90
N SER A 39 2.34 -5.46 -0.77
CA SER A 39 1.73 -6.39 -1.72
C SER A 39 0.22 -6.40 -1.57
N LEU A 40 -0.50 -6.15 -2.67
CA LEU A 40 -1.95 -6.09 -2.71
C LEU A 40 -2.60 -7.46 -2.91
N GLY A 41 -1.81 -8.43 -3.37
CA GLY A 41 -2.27 -9.76 -3.71
C GLY A 41 -1.68 -10.19 -5.04
N CYS A 42 -1.61 -11.49 -5.27
CA CYS A 42 -1.21 -12.06 -6.55
C CYS A 42 -2.04 -13.33 -6.76
N PRO A 43 -3.34 -13.19 -7.10
CA PRO A 43 -4.17 -14.35 -7.33
C PRO A 43 -3.61 -15.16 -8.50
N THR A 44 -3.63 -16.47 -8.35
CA THR A 44 -3.35 -17.40 -9.44
C THR A 44 -4.57 -17.58 -10.33
N GLU A 45 -4.37 -18.10 -11.55
CA GLU A 45 -5.47 -18.39 -12.47
C GLU A 45 -6.54 -19.29 -11.82
N SER A 46 -6.12 -20.32 -11.07
CA SER A 46 -7.05 -21.20 -10.37
C SER A 46 -7.85 -20.50 -9.26
N GLU A 47 -7.29 -19.50 -8.57
CA GLU A 47 -8.02 -18.75 -7.54
C GLU A 47 -9.03 -17.80 -8.18
N ALA A 48 -8.66 -17.17 -9.29
CA ALA A 48 -9.56 -16.32 -10.05
C ALA A 48 -10.69 -17.10 -10.73
N GLU A 49 -10.46 -18.37 -11.11
CA GLU A 49 -11.52 -19.24 -11.59
C GLU A 49 -12.48 -19.69 -10.48
N GLN A 50 -11.94 -19.96 -9.29
CA GLN A 50 -12.74 -20.38 -8.13
C GLN A 50 -13.64 -19.25 -7.63
N ASP A 51 -13.15 -18.01 -7.64
CA ASP A 51 -13.90 -16.85 -7.17
C ASP A 51 -13.61 -15.60 -8.03
N ALA A 52 -14.15 -15.64 -9.26
CA ALA A 52 -13.96 -14.57 -10.24
C ALA A 52 -14.60 -13.25 -9.78
N ASP A 53 -15.70 -13.32 -9.03
CA ASP A 53 -16.39 -12.13 -8.52
C ASP A 53 -15.56 -11.43 -7.45
N ALA A 54 -14.97 -12.17 -6.50
CA ALA A 54 -14.07 -11.57 -5.51
C ALA A 54 -12.86 -10.90 -6.16
N VAL A 55 -12.24 -11.54 -7.16
CA VAL A 55 -11.09 -10.96 -7.87
C VAL A 55 -11.49 -9.72 -8.66
N ARG A 56 -12.63 -9.73 -9.37
CA ARG A 56 -13.15 -8.55 -10.08
C ARG A 56 -13.48 -7.40 -9.14
N GLY A 57 -14.13 -7.68 -8.00
CA GLY A 57 -14.45 -6.68 -6.99
C GLY A 57 -13.18 -6.05 -6.41
N TRP A 58 -12.19 -6.87 -6.06
CA TRP A 58 -10.88 -6.41 -5.61
C TRP A 58 -10.17 -5.52 -6.64
N ILE A 59 -10.17 -5.89 -7.92
CA ILE A 59 -9.61 -5.05 -8.99
C ILE A 59 -10.34 -3.70 -9.06
N ALA A 60 -11.68 -3.71 -9.02
CA ALA A 60 -12.49 -2.51 -9.11
C ALA A 60 -12.23 -1.53 -7.95
N GLU A 61 -12.11 -2.04 -6.72
CA GLU A 61 -11.75 -1.25 -5.53
C GLU A 61 -10.39 -0.55 -5.70
N TRP A 62 -9.39 -1.27 -6.24
CA TRP A 62 -8.08 -0.67 -6.51
C TRP A 62 -8.07 0.29 -7.70
N GLN A 63 -8.95 0.10 -8.69
CA GLN A 63 -9.13 1.08 -9.77
C GLN A 63 -9.80 2.36 -9.27
N ALA A 64 -10.73 2.23 -8.31
CA ALA A 64 -11.42 3.36 -7.68
C ALA A 64 -10.59 4.03 -6.57
N TRP A 65 -9.41 3.51 -6.23
CA TRP A 65 -8.56 4.06 -5.19
C TRP A 65 -8.11 5.49 -5.53
N THR A 66 -8.51 6.44 -4.69
CA THR A 66 -8.10 7.86 -4.77
C THR A 66 -7.12 8.26 -3.67
N GLY A 67 -6.59 7.30 -2.92
CA GLY A 67 -5.67 7.56 -1.82
C GLY A 67 -4.23 7.85 -2.28
N VAL A 68 -3.39 8.30 -1.35
CA VAL A 68 -1.98 8.61 -1.62
C VAL A 68 -1.19 7.32 -1.84
N GLY A 69 -0.28 7.36 -2.82
CA GLY A 69 0.60 6.26 -3.19
C GLY A 69 0.41 5.83 -4.64
N GLU A 70 1.39 5.13 -5.16
CA GLU A 70 1.38 4.62 -6.54
C GLU A 70 1.02 3.14 -6.54
N ILE A 71 -0.04 2.78 -7.26
CA ILE A 71 -0.40 1.38 -7.46
C ILE A 71 0.36 0.86 -8.68
N VAL A 72 1.17 -0.17 -8.47
CA VAL A 72 1.82 -0.92 -9.53
C VAL A 72 0.84 -1.96 -10.04
N TRP A 73 0.52 -1.85 -11.32
CA TRP A 73 -0.32 -2.81 -12.04
C TRP A 73 0.54 -3.69 -12.93
N SER A 74 0.25 -4.98 -12.98
CA SER A 74 0.87 -5.91 -13.91
C SER A 74 -0.16 -6.54 -14.82
N GLU A 75 0.28 -6.90 -16.02
CA GLU A 75 -0.50 -7.71 -16.94
C GLU A 75 -0.14 -9.18 -16.74
N ARG A 76 -1.16 -9.99 -16.49
CA ARG A 76 -1.04 -11.43 -16.26
C ARG A 76 -1.78 -12.14 -17.38
N ARG A 77 -1.06 -12.99 -18.09
CA ARG A 77 -1.65 -13.85 -19.11
C ARG A 77 -2.08 -15.16 -18.48
N TRP A 78 -3.39 -15.37 -18.41
CA TRP A 78 -4.02 -16.60 -17.98
C TRP A 78 -4.50 -17.38 -19.22
N HIS A 79 -4.41 -18.70 -19.16
CA HIS A 79 -4.69 -19.55 -20.31
C HIS A 79 -6.18 -19.50 -20.71
N ARG A 80 -7.09 -19.49 -19.72
CA ARG A 80 -8.54 -19.51 -19.91
C ARG A 80 -9.18 -18.13 -19.82
N LEU A 81 -8.65 -17.27 -18.96
CA LEU A 81 -9.20 -15.92 -18.71
C LEU A 81 -8.51 -14.82 -19.54
N GLY A 82 -7.52 -15.17 -20.35
CA GLY A 82 -6.81 -14.23 -21.22
C GLY A 82 -5.88 -13.29 -20.44
N ILE A 83 -5.64 -12.10 -21.00
CA ILE A 83 -4.80 -11.08 -20.37
C ILE A 83 -5.64 -10.29 -19.37
N GLN A 84 -5.22 -10.29 -18.11
CA GLN A 84 -5.86 -9.56 -17.01
C GLN A 84 -4.87 -8.58 -16.41
N ARG A 85 -5.32 -7.36 -16.13
CA ARG A 85 -4.51 -6.34 -15.46
C ARG A 85 -4.82 -6.35 -13.97
N LEU A 86 -3.84 -6.70 -13.14
CA LEU A 86 -3.99 -6.90 -11.71
C LEU A 86 -3.18 -5.87 -10.91
N PRO A 87 -3.71 -5.37 -9.79
CA PRO A 87 -2.96 -4.53 -8.87
C PRO A 87 -2.02 -5.41 -8.04
N GLU A 88 -0.70 -5.22 -8.17
CA GLU A 88 0.28 -6.06 -7.45
C GLU A 88 0.74 -5.42 -6.16
N GLN A 89 1.04 -4.12 -6.18
CA GLN A 89 1.71 -3.44 -5.07
C GLN A 89 1.22 -1.99 -4.93
N LEU A 90 1.15 -1.49 -3.70
CA LEU A 90 1.12 -0.07 -3.40
C LEU A 90 2.51 0.39 -2.96
N LEU A 91 3.00 1.46 -3.59
CA LEU A 91 4.25 2.12 -3.26
C LEU A 91 3.98 3.44 -2.55
N LEU A 92 4.62 3.62 -1.39
CA LEU A 92 4.68 4.88 -0.66
C LEU A 92 6.15 5.31 -0.60
N ARG A 93 6.49 6.38 -1.32
CA ARG A 93 7.86 6.85 -1.54
C ARG A 93 8.43 7.60 -0.35
N THR A 94 7.60 8.13 0.54
CA THR A 94 8.06 8.91 1.69
C THR A 94 7.20 8.69 2.94
N ALA A 95 7.77 9.03 4.11
CA ALA A 95 7.04 9.04 5.38
C ALA A 95 5.83 9.99 5.36
N GLN A 96 5.94 11.07 4.59
CA GLN A 96 4.86 12.02 4.42
C GLN A 96 3.70 11.44 3.61
N GLU A 97 3.98 10.64 2.57
CA GLU A 97 2.95 9.91 1.83
C GLU A 97 2.24 8.89 2.72
N VAL A 98 2.99 8.18 3.58
CA VAL A 98 2.38 7.28 4.57
C VAL A 98 1.45 8.02 5.52
N ALA A 99 1.89 9.15 6.08
CA ALA A 99 1.06 9.96 6.95
C ALA A 99 -0.17 10.53 6.21
N ALA A 100 0.00 10.94 4.96
CA ALA A 100 -1.09 11.46 4.13
C ALA A 100 -2.12 10.39 3.78
N CYS A 101 -1.69 9.16 3.49
CA CYS A 101 -2.57 8.02 3.29
C CYS A 101 -3.50 7.79 4.51
N LEU A 102 -3.00 8.07 5.72
CA LEU A 102 -3.74 7.93 6.98
C LEU A 102 -4.49 9.20 7.43
N GLY A 103 -4.39 10.31 6.68
CA GLY A 103 -4.95 11.60 7.10
C GLY A 103 -4.18 12.30 8.23
N GLU A 104 -2.97 11.82 8.56
CA GLU A 104 -2.12 12.27 9.68
C GLU A 104 -1.04 13.28 9.23
N THR A 105 -1.16 13.87 8.04
CA THR A 105 -0.16 14.79 7.47
C THR A 105 0.19 15.94 8.40
N THR A 106 -0.81 16.57 9.02
CA THR A 106 -0.60 17.72 9.93
C THR A 106 0.20 17.31 11.16
N ARG A 107 -0.11 16.14 11.73
CA ARG A 107 0.60 15.60 12.90
C ARG A 107 2.03 15.24 12.56
N TRP A 108 2.24 14.60 11.42
CA TRP A 108 3.58 14.25 10.93
C TRP A 108 4.44 15.50 10.71
N ARG A 109 3.90 16.53 10.04
CA ARG A 109 4.61 17.79 9.80
C ARG A 109 5.04 18.49 11.09
N LYS A 110 4.18 18.51 12.11
CA LYS A 110 4.52 19.05 13.44
C LYS A 110 5.68 18.28 14.08
N ALA A 111 5.65 16.95 14.01
CA ALA A 111 6.73 16.12 14.55
C ALA A 111 8.07 16.36 13.84
N CYS A 112 8.09 16.46 12.51
CA CYS A 112 9.28 16.81 11.75
C CYS A 112 9.81 18.21 12.14
N SER A 113 8.93 19.22 12.24
CA SER A 113 9.32 20.57 12.63
C SER A 113 9.96 20.61 14.01
N HIS A 114 9.38 19.91 14.99
CA HIS A 114 9.92 19.86 16.35
C HIS A 114 11.28 19.14 16.38
N TYR A 115 11.44 18.07 15.61
CA TYR A 115 12.73 17.38 15.49
C TYR A 115 13.81 18.28 14.87
N LEU A 116 13.49 18.98 13.78
CA LEU A 116 14.42 19.91 13.13
C LEU A 116 14.89 21.02 14.09
N GLN A 117 13.98 21.56 14.90
CA GLN A 117 14.32 22.57 15.92
C GLN A 117 15.24 22.02 17.03
N LEU A 118 15.12 20.74 17.36
CA LEU A 118 15.96 20.11 18.39
C LEU A 118 17.38 19.84 17.89
N ILE A 119 17.55 19.50 16.60
CA ILE A 119 18.88 19.20 16.03
C ILE A 119 19.62 20.45 15.55
N SER A 120 18.92 21.56 15.31
CA SER A 120 19.51 22.83 14.87
C SER A 120 20.04 23.70 16.02
N ARG A 121 20.18 23.14 17.22
CA ARG A 121 20.56 23.83 18.46
C ARG A 121 21.79 23.16 19.05
#